data_AF-A0A1H4KMR0-F1
#
_entry.id   AF-A0A1H4KMR0-F1
#
_cell.length_a   1.000
_cell.length_b   1.000
_cell.length_c   1.000
_cell.angle_alpha   90.00
_cell.angle_beta   90.00
_cell.angle_gamma   90.00
#
_symmetry.space_group_name_H-M   'P 1'
#
loop_
_entity.id
_entity.type
_entity.pdbx_description
1 polymer ?
#
loop_
_entity_poly.entity_id
_entity_poly.type
_entity_poly.pdbx_seq_one_letter_code
_entity_poly.pdbx_strand_id
1 'polypeptide(L)'
;MTFTTYIIYSKTLNCYYVGSTENIDTRLLRHNNGNGSTYTKKASDWVLKWQRNFKTRSEAVSFELLVKKKKSRKYIEYLISTGIQE
;
A
#
# COMPACT_ATOMS: atom_id res chain seq x y z
N MET A 1 13.52 -6.89 12.61
CA MET A 1 12.15 -6.82 12.06
C MET A 1 12.07 -5.59 11.18
N THR A 2 11.68 -5.72 9.92
CA THR A 2 11.53 -4.61 8.97
C THR A 2 10.05 -4.38 8.71
N PHE A 3 9.62 -3.12 8.75
CA PHE A 3 8.24 -2.74 8.46
C PHE A 3 8.14 -2.23 7.05
N THR A 4 7.16 -2.69 6.29
CA THR A 4 7.00 -2.33 4.88
C THR A 4 5.71 -1.54 4.72
N THR A 5 5.83 -0.29 4.27
CA THR A 5 4.66 0.48 3.83
C THR A 5 4.44 0.19 2.36
N TYR A 6 3.20 -0.10 1.98
CA TYR A 6 2.83 -0.46 0.64
C TYR A 6 1.65 0.36 0.15
N ILE A 7 1.62 0.53 -1.16
CA ILE A 7 0.53 1.15 -1.89
C ILE A 7 0.09 0.17 -2.96
N ILE A 8 -1.16 -0.26 -2.85
CA ILE A 8 -1.83 -1.11 -3.82
C ILE A 8 -2.92 -0.29 -4.52
N TYR A 9 -3.16 -0.60 -5.78
CA TYR A 9 -4.17 0.04 -6.60
C TYR A 9 -5.10 -1.01 -7.15
N SER A 10 -6.41 -0.77 -7.03
CA SER A 10 -7.42 -1.59 -7.68
C SER A 10 -7.91 -0.89 -8.94
N LYS A 11 -7.76 -1.55 -10.09
CA LYS A 11 -8.28 -1.05 -11.37
C LYS A 11 -9.82 -1.01 -11.37
N THR A 12 -10.45 -2.02 -10.77
CA THR A 12 -11.90 -2.18 -10.69
C THR A 12 -12.57 -1.08 -9.88
N LEU A 13 -11.98 -0.72 -8.72
CA LEU A 13 -12.51 0.36 -7.86
C LEU A 13 -11.90 1.73 -8.18
N ASN A 14 -10.90 1.79 -9.06
CA ASN A 14 -10.12 2.99 -9.37
C ASN A 14 -9.60 3.73 -8.11
N CYS A 15 -9.24 2.95 -7.08
CA CYS A 15 -8.90 3.42 -5.75
C CYS A 15 -7.50 2.94 -5.34
N TYR A 16 -6.81 3.78 -4.57
CA TYR A 16 -5.55 3.45 -3.93
C TYR A 16 -5.79 3.06 -2.48
N TYR A 17 -5.11 2.02 -2.03
CA TYR A 17 -5.06 1.63 -0.63
C TYR A 17 -3.61 1.71 -0.15
N VAL A 18 -3.44 2.34 1.01
CA VAL A 18 -2.15 2.54 1.65
C VAL A 18 -2.20 1.88 3.02
N GLY A 19 -1.21 1.04 3.32
CA GLY A 19 -1.07 0.40 4.60
C GLY A 19 0.37 0.03 4.90
N SER A 20 0.62 -0.37 6.13
CA SER A 20 1.91 -0.90 6.58
C SER A 20 1.76 -2.32 7.09
N THR A 21 2.77 -3.16 6.83
CA THR A 21 2.82 -4.55 7.29
C THR A 21 4.26 -5.03 7.35
N GLU A 22 4.54 -6.05 8.13
CA GLU A 22 5.85 -6.69 8.15
C GLU A 22 6.06 -7.60 6.92
N ASN A 23 4.99 -8.21 6.40
CA ASN A 23 5.06 -9.14 5.27
C ASN A 23 4.03 -8.80 4.19
N ILE A 24 4.47 -8.07 3.16
CA ILE A 24 3.59 -7.58 2.09
C ILE A 24 3.08 -8.70 1.19
N ASP A 25 3.92 -9.70 0.90
CA ASP A 25 3.57 -10.80 0.00
C ASP A 25 2.39 -11.62 0.54
N THR A 26 2.49 -12.05 1.80
CA THR A 26 1.40 -12.76 2.50
C THR A 26 0.14 -11.88 2.59
N ARG A 27 0.31 -10.57 2.81
CA ARG A 27 -0.81 -9.63 2.93
C ARG A 27 -1.52 -9.42 1.60
N LEU A 28 -0.78 -9.30 0.50
CA LEU A 28 -1.32 -9.16 -0.85
C LEU A 28 -2.07 -10.44 -1.28
N LEU A 29 -1.50 -11.61 -1.03
CA LEU A 29 -2.16 -12.90 -1.23
C LEU A 29 -3.48 -12.97 -0.46
N ARG A 30 -3.52 -12.54 0.81
CA ARG A 30 -4.77 -12.49 1.59
C ARG A 30 -5.78 -11.51 1.01
N HIS A 31 -5.34 -10.37 0.48
CA HIS A 31 -6.22 -9.40 -0.18
C HIS A 31 -6.85 -9.97 -1.44
N ASN A 32 -6.05 -10.62 -2.30
CA ASN A 32 -6.54 -11.20 -3.55
C ASN A 32 -7.40 -12.46 -3.34
N ASN A 33 -7.15 -13.23 -2.27
CA ASN A 33 -7.99 -14.38 -1.88
C ASN A 33 -9.30 -13.99 -1.18
N GLY A 34 -9.60 -12.70 -0.99
CA GLY A 34 -10.83 -12.26 -0.32
C GLY A 34 -10.82 -12.42 1.20
N ASN A 35 -9.66 -12.74 1.81
CA ASN A 35 -9.43 -12.74 3.25
C ASN A 35 -8.89 -11.39 3.77
N GLY A 36 -9.04 -10.33 2.98
CA GLY A 36 -8.67 -8.96 3.33
C GLY A 36 -9.63 -8.27 4.31
N SER A 37 -9.35 -7.01 4.62
CA SER A 37 -10.29 -6.13 5.33
C SER A 37 -11.56 -5.91 4.52
N THR A 38 -12.68 -5.53 5.15
CA THR A 38 -13.98 -5.29 4.50
C THR A 38 -13.91 -4.43 3.24
N TYR A 39 -12.97 -3.48 3.19
CA TYR A 39 -12.71 -2.64 2.02
C TYR A 39 -11.98 -3.37 0.88
N THR A 40 -10.97 -4.18 1.22
CA THR A 40 -10.17 -4.95 0.25
C THR A 40 -10.87 -6.21 -0.22
N LYS A 41 -11.95 -6.67 0.43
CA LYS A 41 -12.85 -7.71 -0.08
C LYS A 41 -13.70 -7.27 -1.28
N LYS A 42 -13.83 -5.96 -1.53
CA LYS A 42 -14.66 -5.42 -2.62
C LYS A 42 -14.02 -5.55 -4.01
N ALA A 43 -12.73 -5.81 -4.06
CA ALA A 43 -11.99 -6.04 -5.31
C ALA A 43 -10.92 -7.10 -5.07
N SER A 44 -10.67 -7.93 -6.07
CA SER A 44 -9.61 -8.96 -6.01
C SER A 44 -8.40 -8.60 -6.88
N ASP A 45 -8.48 -7.51 -7.63
CA ASP A 45 -7.45 -7.01 -8.55
C ASP A 45 -6.51 -6.00 -7.88
N TRP A 46 -6.06 -6.27 -6.66
CA TRP A 46 -5.11 -5.38 -5.99
C TRP A 46 -3.72 -5.56 -6.59
N VAL A 47 -3.24 -4.52 -7.27
CA VAL A 47 -1.91 -4.49 -7.88
C VAL A 47 -0.99 -3.67 -7.00
N LEU A 48 0.12 -4.27 -6.56
CA LEU A 48 1.18 -3.56 -5.87
C LEU A 48 1.81 -2.54 -6.83
N LYS A 49 1.75 -1.26 -6.46
CA LYS A 49 2.33 -0.17 -7.26
C LYS A 49 3.58 0.42 -6.63
N TRP A 50 3.68 0.36 -5.30
CA TRP A 50 4.81 0.90 -4.58
C TRP A 50 4.95 0.20 -3.24
N GLN A 51 6.19 0.00 -2.81
CA GLN A 51 6.50 -0.48 -1.46
C GLN A 51 7.80 0.15 -0.98
N ARG A 52 7.91 0.31 0.34
CA ARG A 52 9.15 0.78 0.96
C ARG A 52 9.33 0.14 2.31
N ASN A 53 10.54 -0.35 2.55
CA ASN A 53 10.92 -0.93 3.83
C ASN A 53 11.47 0.15 4.78
N PHE A 54 11.18 -0.03 6.05
CA PHE A 54 11.55 0.81 7.17
C PHE A 54 12.15 -0.05 8.27
N LYS A 55 13.09 0.53 9.02
CA LYS A 55 13.76 -0.17 10.13
C LYS A 55 12.87 -0.23 11.37
N THR A 56 11.99 0.75 11.56
CA THR A 56 11.11 0.83 12.73
C THR A 56 9.63 0.94 12.35
N ARG A 57 8.77 0.47 13.25
CA ARG A 57 7.30 0.60 13.11
C ARG A 57 6.87 2.06 13.07
N SER A 58 7.46 2.90 13.92
CA SER A 58 7.14 4.31 14.01
C SER A 58 7.41 5.05 12.70
N GLU A 59 8.52 4.75 12.02
CA GLU A 59 8.79 5.32 10.69
C GLU A 59 7.76 4.89 9.65
N ALA A 60 7.43 3.59 9.59
CA ALA A 60 6.43 3.08 8.66
C ALA A 60 5.05 3.72 8.89
N VAL A 61 4.60 3.80 10.14
CA VAL A 61 3.32 4.42 10.50
C VAL A 61 3.35 5.93 10.24
N SER A 62 4.45 6.61 10.54
CA SER A 62 4.59 8.05 10.26
C SER A 62 4.51 8.32 8.75
N PHE A 63 5.17 7.50 7.93
CA PHE A 63 5.11 7.61 6.48
C PHE A 63 3.70 7.32 5.95
N GLU A 64 3.05 6.26 6.44
CA GLU A 64 1.65 5.93 6.10
C GLU A 64 0.72 7.11 6.41
N LEU A 65 0.85 7.71 7.61
CA LEU A 65 0.06 8.88 8.01
C LEU A 65 0.38 10.10 7.14
N LEU A 66 1.64 10.33 6.77
CA LEU A 66 2.01 11.42 5.86
C LEU A 66 1.36 11.26 4.49
N VAL A 67 1.41 10.06 3.90
CA VAL A 67 0.76 9.75 2.62
C VAL A 67 -0.75 9.93 2.74
N LYS A 68 -1.38 9.39 3.79
CA LYS A 68 -2.82 9.55 4.06
C LYS A 68 -3.21 11.00 4.29
N LYS A 69 -2.36 11.80 4.95
CA LYS A 69 -2.60 13.22 5.24
C LYS A 69 -2.60 14.07 3.97
N LYS A 70 -1.78 13.74 2.98
CA LYS A 70 -1.78 14.45 1.69
C LYS A 70 -3.12 14.34 0.96
N LYS A 71 -3.86 13.23 1.12
CA LYS A 71 -5.16 12.96 0.48
C LYS A 71 -5.22 13.27 -1.03
N SER A 72 -4.06 13.29 -1.69
CA SER A 72 -3.93 13.71 -3.07
C SER A 72 -3.54 12.52 -3.92
N ARG A 73 -4.41 12.15 -4.85
CA ARG A 73 -4.16 11.09 -5.83
C ARG A 73 -2.87 11.36 -6.61
N LYS A 74 -2.69 12.60 -7.05
CA LYS A 74 -1.47 13.07 -7.75
C LYS A 74 -0.20 12.82 -6.95
N TYR A 75 -0.25 13.00 -5.62
CA TYR A 75 0.92 12.75 -4.76
C TYR A 75 1.25 11.25 -4.67
N ILE A 76 0.23 10.39 -4.59
CA ILE A 76 0.42 8.94 -4.61
C ILE A 76 1.00 8.49 -5.96
N GLU A 77 0.47 9.02 -7.06
CA GLU A 77 0.99 8.74 -8.41
C GLU A 77 2.43 9.23 -8.59
N TYR A 78 2.75 10.42 -8.06
CA TYR A 78 4.12 10.93 -8.01
C TYR A 78 5.04 10.03 -7.20
N LEU A 79 4.61 9.55 -6.02
CA LEU A 79 5.38 8.62 -5.21
C LEU A 79 5.64 7.30 -5.94
N ILE A 80 4.61 6.76 -6.62
CA ILE A 80 4.74 5.57 -7.46
C ILE A 80 5.75 5.84 -8.56
N SER A 81 5.61 6.95 -9.31
CA SER A 81 6.51 7.32 -10.40
C SER A 81 7.95 7.55 -9.94
N THR A 82 8.16 8.09 -8.75
CA THR A 82 9.49 8.43 -8.20
C THR A 82 10.15 7.22 -7.52
N GLY A 83 9.35 6.28 -7.03
CA GLY A 83 9.81 5.13 -6.24
C GLY A 83 9.86 3.82 -7.01
N ILE A 84 9.66 3.82 -8.32
CA ILE A 84 10.06 2.71 -9.19
C ILE A 84 11.59 2.74 -9.22
N GLN A 85 12.23 1.97 -8.35
CA GLN A 85 13.63 1.58 -8.57
C GLN A 85 13.62 0.53 -9.68
N GLU A 86 14.28 0.84 -10.80
CA GLU A 86 14.73 -0.14 -11.79
C GLU A 86 15.46 -1.33 -11.15
#